data_AF-A0A0B6YMV3-F1
#
_entry.id   AF-A0A0B6YMV3-F1
#
_cell.length_a   1.000
_cell.length_b   1.000
_cell.length_c   1.000
_cell.angle_alpha   90.00
_cell.angle_beta   90.00
_cell.angle_gamma   90.00
#
_symmetry.space_group_name_H-M   'P 1'
#
loop_
_entity.id
_entity.type
_entity.pdbx_description
1 polymer ?
#
loop_
_entity_poly.entity_id
_entity_poly.type
_entity_poly.pdbx_seq_one_letter_code
_entity_poly.pdbx_strand_id
1 'polypeptide(L)'
;LSSVFVNDAGGEVTGLTSFNGGLAAILDVFAVGGIEWYINKLQKLAAHSTAIASYRLTYGDQAWLPYKPHFSNIDATPNMYRKLVTESIASLNLPFIVEHTSDSRNVASFIPVVSEIRL
;
A
#
# COMPACT_ATOMS: atom_id res chain seq x y z
N LEU A 1 5.03 -18.04 -15.84
CA LEU A 1 3.85 -17.53 -15.08
C LEU A 1 4.38 -16.42 -14.19
N SER A 2 4.09 -15.15 -14.48
CA SER A 2 4.49 -14.08 -13.57
C SER A 2 3.70 -14.24 -12.27
N SER A 3 4.42 -14.32 -11.15
CA SER A 3 3.82 -14.37 -9.82
C SER A 3 2.95 -13.14 -9.60
N VAL A 4 1.77 -13.31 -9.00
CA VAL A 4 0.88 -12.20 -8.59
C VAL A 4 1.45 -11.46 -7.36
N PHE A 5 2.42 -12.08 -6.68
CA PHE A 5 3.07 -11.56 -5.48
C PHE A 5 4.52 -11.20 -5.74
N VAL A 6 5.04 -10.28 -4.94
CA VAL A 6 6.46 -9.91 -4.91
C VAL A 6 7.29 -11.15 -4.58
N ASN A 7 8.34 -11.39 -5.35
CA ASN A 7 9.22 -12.53 -5.15
C ASN A 7 10.30 -12.22 -4.10
N ASP A 8 10.88 -13.29 -3.55
CA ASP A 8 11.94 -13.23 -2.56
C ASP A 8 13.27 -12.76 -3.15
N ALA A 9 14.34 -12.79 -2.34
CA ALA A 9 15.68 -12.40 -2.75
C ALA A 9 16.27 -13.25 -3.90
N GLY A 10 15.74 -14.45 -4.14
CA GLY A 10 16.14 -15.30 -5.25
C GLY A 10 15.37 -15.01 -6.54
N GLY A 11 14.22 -14.32 -6.45
CA GLY A 11 13.41 -13.94 -7.60
C GLY A 11 12.54 -15.06 -8.19
N GLU A 12 12.62 -16.28 -7.65
CA GLU A 12 11.98 -17.47 -8.19
C GLU A 12 10.69 -17.85 -7.45
N VAL A 13 10.58 -17.50 -6.17
CA VAL A 13 9.44 -17.86 -5.31
C VAL A 13 8.85 -16.64 -4.64
N THR A 14 7.58 -16.75 -4.21
CA THR A 14 6.89 -15.66 -3.49
C THR A 14 7.63 -15.31 -2.21
N GLY A 15 7.97 -14.02 -2.08
CA GLY A 15 8.55 -13.47 -0.87
C GLY A 15 7.52 -13.34 0.23
N LEU A 16 7.87 -13.79 1.43
CA LEU A 16 7.04 -13.68 2.62
C LEU A 16 7.58 -12.57 3.52
N THR A 17 6.67 -11.90 4.20
CA THR A 17 7.00 -10.94 5.25
C THR A 17 6.14 -11.11 6.49
N SER A 18 6.61 -10.58 7.61
CA SER A 18 5.88 -10.54 8.87
C SER A 18 4.83 -9.44 8.82
N PHE A 19 3.57 -9.78 9.10
CA PHE A 19 2.47 -8.82 9.25
C PHE A 19 1.61 -9.22 10.44
N ASN A 20 1.52 -8.35 11.45
CA ASN A 20 0.72 -8.56 12.68
C ASN A 20 0.95 -9.93 13.35
N GLY A 21 2.20 -10.39 13.40
CA GLY A 21 2.57 -11.67 14.02
C GLY A 21 2.32 -12.91 13.14
N GLY A 22 1.83 -12.74 11.91
CA GLY A 22 1.69 -13.79 10.91
C GLY A 22 2.63 -13.61 9.71
N LEU A 23 2.60 -14.58 8.79
CA LEU A 23 3.26 -14.48 7.49
C LEU A 23 2.28 -14.00 6.43
N ALA A 24 2.70 -13.02 5.62
CA ALA A 24 1.94 -12.48 4.52
C ALA A 24 2.78 -12.43 3.25
N ALA A 25 2.13 -12.67 2.11
CA ALA A 25 2.68 -12.35 0.79
C ALA A 25 2.21 -10.94 0.39
N ILE A 26 3.08 -10.19 -0.27
CA ILE A 26 2.76 -8.85 -0.75
C ILE A 26 2.36 -8.91 -2.21
N LEU A 27 1.20 -8.34 -2.54
CA LEU A 27 0.74 -8.21 -3.92
C LEU A 27 1.77 -7.44 -4.74
N ASP A 28 2.12 -7.93 -5.92
CA ASP A 28 2.92 -7.17 -6.85
C ASP A 28 2.04 -6.24 -7.68
N VAL A 29 2.04 -4.96 -7.32
CA VAL A 29 1.26 -3.92 -8.01
C VAL A 29 1.81 -3.58 -9.40
N PHE A 30 3.02 -4.03 -9.73
CA PHE A 30 3.64 -3.87 -11.04
C PHE A 30 3.39 -5.07 -11.96
N ALA A 31 2.87 -6.18 -11.43
CA ALA A 31 2.41 -7.29 -12.23
C ALA A 31 1.20 -6.87 -13.07
N VAL A 32 1.04 -7.50 -14.25
CA VAL A 32 -0.10 -7.25 -15.15
C VAL A 32 -1.42 -7.47 -14.39
N GLY A 33 -2.22 -6.40 -14.27
CA GLY A 33 -3.50 -6.42 -13.56
C GLY A 33 -3.42 -6.46 -12.03
N GLY A 34 -2.23 -6.39 -11.43
CA GLY A 34 -2.06 -6.45 -9.97
C GLY A 34 -2.78 -5.29 -9.26
N ILE A 35 -2.47 -4.05 -9.67
CA ILE A 35 -3.12 -2.87 -9.10
C ILE A 35 -4.64 -2.83 -9.37
N GLU A 36 -5.06 -3.22 -10.57
CA GLU A 36 -6.48 -3.27 -10.96
C GLU A 36 -7.26 -4.28 -10.10
N TRP A 37 -6.69 -5.46 -9.86
CA TRP A 37 -7.29 -6.45 -8.98
C TRP A 37 -7.52 -5.88 -7.57
N TYR A 38 -6.53 -5.17 -7.03
CA TYR A 38 -6.62 -4.55 -5.70
C TYR A 38 -7.68 -3.45 -5.65
N ILE A 39 -7.68 -2.54 -6.62
CA ILE A 39 -8.66 -1.46 -6.70
C ILE A 39 -10.08 -2.00 -6.86
N ASN A 40 -10.28 -3.02 -7.69
CA ASN A 40 -11.58 -3.69 -7.84
C ASN A 40 -12.07 -4.31 -6.52
N LYS A 41 -11.18 -4.82 -5.66
CA LYS A 41 -11.55 -5.33 -4.33
C LYS A 41 -11.98 -4.19 -3.41
N LEU A 42 -11.26 -3.06 -3.40
CA LEU A 42 -11.64 -1.88 -2.61
C LEU A 42 -12.98 -1.30 -3.07
N GLN A 43 -13.22 -1.18 -4.37
CA GLN A 43 -14.49 -0.72 -4.91
C GLN A 43 -15.65 -1.62 -4.51
N LYS A 44 -15.46 -2.95 -4.57
CA LYS A 44 -16.47 -3.90 -4.09
C LYS A 44 -16.72 -3.72 -2.60
N LEU A 45 -15.69 -3.55 -1.78
CA LEU A 45 -15.85 -3.30 -0.34
C LEU A 45 -16.62 -2.00 -0.06
N ALA A 46 -16.29 -0.91 -0.76
CA ALA A 46 -17.01 0.36 -0.67
C ALA A 46 -18.49 0.22 -1.09
N ALA A 47 -18.76 -0.52 -2.18
CA ALA A 47 -20.13 -0.72 -2.66
C ALA A 47 -20.99 -1.56 -1.70
N HIS A 48 -20.38 -2.49 -0.94
CA HIS A 48 -21.10 -3.35 0.00
C HIS A 48 -21.20 -2.75 1.41
N SER A 49 -20.43 -1.71 1.70
CA SER A 49 -20.39 -1.08 3.02
C SER A 49 -20.61 0.42 2.89
N THR A 50 -21.82 0.87 3.23
CA THR A 50 -22.15 2.30 3.35
C THR A 50 -21.39 3.01 4.48
N ALA A 51 -20.57 2.28 5.25
CA ALA A 51 -19.88 2.77 6.44
C ALA A 51 -18.37 3.03 6.25
N ILE A 52 -17.81 2.75 5.07
CA ILE A 52 -16.38 3.06 4.82
C ILE A 52 -16.25 4.56 4.53
N ALA A 53 -15.97 5.34 5.58
CA ALA A 53 -15.77 6.78 5.49
C ALA A 53 -14.36 7.15 5.01
N SER A 54 -13.36 6.29 5.23
CA SER A 54 -11.98 6.52 4.80
C SER A 54 -11.15 5.24 4.72
N TYR A 55 -10.05 5.30 3.97
CA TYR A 55 -9.01 4.27 3.94
C TYR A 55 -7.77 4.72 4.70
N ARG A 56 -7.16 3.81 5.46
CA ARG A 56 -5.86 4.04 6.12
C ARG A 56 -4.83 3.12 5.50
N LEU A 57 -3.80 3.70 4.90
CA LEU A 57 -2.68 2.97 4.30
C LEU A 57 -1.52 2.93 5.30
N THR A 58 -1.33 1.77 5.92
CA THR A 58 -0.29 1.53 6.91
C THR A 58 0.88 0.80 6.25
N TYR A 59 1.99 1.51 6.04
CA TYR A 59 3.27 0.90 5.66
C TYR A 59 4.13 0.54 6.89
N GLY A 60 3.60 0.77 8.10
CA GLY A 60 3.95 0.11 9.36
C GLY A 60 5.42 0.17 9.78
N ASP A 61 6.22 -0.79 9.32
CA ASP A 61 7.62 -1.00 9.71
C ASP A 61 8.47 -1.28 8.48
N GLN A 62 9.80 -1.09 8.54
CA GLN A 62 10.73 -1.43 7.43
C GLN A 62 10.56 -2.85 6.87
N ALA A 63 9.94 -3.77 7.62
CA ALA A 63 9.61 -5.12 7.21
C ALA A 63 8.29 -5.27 6.42
N TRP A 64 7.62 -4.21 5.94
CA TRP A 64 6.37 -4.40 5.17
C TRP A 64 6.58 -5.05 3.78
N LEU A 65 7.82 -5.14 3.30
CA LEU A 65 8.21 -5.91 2.12
C LEU A 65 9.06 -7.13 2.48
N PRO A 66 9.07 -8.17 1.65
CA PRO A 66 10.05 -9.25 1.76
C PRO A 66 11.49 -8.72 1.70
N TYR A 67 12.43 -9.45 2.29
CA TYR A 67 13.85 -9.12 2.19
C TYR A 67 14.32 -9.17 0.73
N LYS A 68 14.92 -8.06 0.24
CA LYS A 68 15.35 -7.87 -1.17
C LYS A 68 14.24 -8.24 -2.17
N PRO A 69 13.17 -7.44 -2.22
CA PRO A 69 11.98 -7.78 -3.02
C PRO A 69 12.30 -7.75 -4.52
N HIS A 70 11.84 -8.77 -5.24
CA HIS A 70 11.85 -8.78 -6.70
C HIS A 70 10.43 -8.55 -7.23
N PHE A 71 10.23 -7.39 -7.83
CA PHE A 71 8.98 -7.04 -8.51
C PHE A 71 9.00 -7.52 -9.97
N SER A 72 7.83 -7.63 -10.59
CA SER A 72 7.66 -7.95 -12.01
C SER A 72 8.27 -6.88 -12.93
N ASN A 73 8.36 -5.64 -12.45
CA ASN A 73 9.09 -4.57 -13.10
C ASN A 73 10.49 -4.44 -12.48
N ILE A 74 11.53 -4.57 -13.30
CA ILE A 74 12.94 -4.54 -12.88
C ILE A 74 13.38 -3.20 -12.27
N ASP A 75 12.73 -2.09 -12.65
CA ASP A 75 13.05 -0.75 -12.17
C ASP A 75 12.18 -0.34 -10.98
N ALA A 76 11.31 -1.24 -10.50
CA ALA A 76 10.41 -0.95 -9.40
C ALA A 76 11.17 -0.78 -8.09
N THR A 77 10.80 0.27 -7.36
CA THR A 77 11.30 0.54 -6.01
C THR A 77 10.16 0.51 -5.00
N PRO A 78 10.44 0.26 -3.71
CA PRO A 78 9.44 0.40 -2.65
C PRO A 78 8.75 1.78 -2.63
N ASN A 79 9.46 2.84 -3.03
CA ASN A 79 8.88 4.19 -3.15
C ASN A 79 7.87 4.28 -4.30
N MET A 80 8.19 3.71 -5.46
CA MET A 80 7.26 3.63 -6.58
C MET A 80 6.03 2.81 -6.23
N TYR A 81 6.21 1.71 -5.48
CA TYR A 81 5.10 0.88 -4.99
C TYR A 81 4.12 1.73 -4.17
N ARG A 82 4.64 2.43 -3.14
CA ARG A 82 3.82 3.26 -2.25
C ARG A 82 3.11 4.37 -3.02
N LYS A 83 3.83 5.02 -3.95
CA LYS A 83 3.27 6.06 -4.83
C LYS A 83 2.11 5.51 -5.64
N LEU A 84 2.31 4.40 -6.35
CA LEU A 84 1.30 3.80 -7.22
C LEU A 84 0.04 3.38 -6.44
N VAL A 85 0.20 2.73 -5.29
CA VAL A 85 -0.93 2.34 -4.44
C VAL A 85 -1.69 3.57 -3.93
N THR A 86 -0.97 4.58 -3.47
CA THR A 86 -1.57 5.82 -2.95
C THR A 86 -2.34 6.56 -4.04
N GLU A 87 -1.75 6.76 -5.22
CA GLU A 87 -2.39 7.40 -6.36
C GLU A 87 -3.63 6.62 -6.82
N SER A 88 -3.54 5.28 -6.85
CA SER A 88 -4.65 4.44 -7.25
C SER A 88 -5.81 4.51 -6.26
N ILE A 89 -5.54 4.58 -4.95
CA ILE A 89 -6.59 4.75 -3.94
C ILE A 89 -7.16 6.16 -3.95
N ALA A 90 -6.34 7.19 -4.18
CA ALA A 90 -6.80 8.56 -4.32
C ALA A 90 -7.84 8.71 -5.44
N SER A 91 -7.73 7.89 -6.50
CA SER A 91 -8.71 7.86 -7.59
C SER A 91 -10.12 7.39 -7.18
N LEU A 92 -10.27 6.78 -6.00
CA LEU A 92 -11.57 6.28 -5.50
C LEU A 92 -12.46 7.38 -4.91
N ASN A 93 -12.01 8.65 -4.90
CA ASN A 93 -12.75 9.81 -4.38
C ASN A 93 -13.30 9.63 -2.95
N LEU A 94 -12.63 8.79 -2.15
CA LEU A 94 -12.90 8.62 -0.72
C LEU A 94 -11.73 9.22 0.08
N PRO A 95 -11.97 9.85 1.23
CA PRO A 95 -10.89 10.32 2.10
C PRO A 95 -9.91 9.20 2.42
N PHE A 96 -8.61 9.47 2.38
CA PHE A 96 -7.60 8.49 2.75
C PHE A 96 -6.48 9.11 3.60
N ILE A 97 -5.93 8.30 4.49
CA ILE A 97 -4.82 8.65 5.37
C ILE A 97 -3.65 7.75 4.98
N VAL A 98 -2.53 8.36 4.61
CA VAL A 98 -1.27 7.64 4.37
C VAL A 98 -0.40 7.80 5.60
N GLU A 99 -0.09 6.68 6.27
CA GLU A 99 0.83 6.71 7.39
C GLU A 99 2.24 6.35 6.93
N HIS A 100 3.17 7.22 7.30
CA HIS A 100 4.60 7.01 7.12
C HIS A 100 5.27 6.88 8.48
N THR A 101 5.94 5.77 8.72
CA THR A 101 7.07 5.73 9.66
C THR A 101 8.28 6.34 8.96
N SER A 102 8.22 7.66 8.74
CA SER A 102 9.42 8.43 8.51
C SER A 102 10.07 8.65 9.87
N ASP A 103 11.03 7.79 10.25
CA ASP A 103 11.95 8.10 11.35
C ASP A 103 12.98 9.17 10.91
N SER A 104 12.49 10.21 10.23
CA SER A 104 13.21 11.46 10.08
C SER A 104 12.79 12.34 11.24
N ARG A 105 13.67 12.45 12.23
CA ARG A 105 13.57 13.47 13.28
C ARG A 105 13.61 14.93 12.75
N ASN A 106 13.43 15.15 11.45
CA ASN A 106 13.58 16.44 10.77
C ASN A 106 12.55 16.67 9.63
N VAL A 107 11.28 16.28 9.79
CA VAL A 107 10.22 16.78 8.88
C VAL A 107 9.24 17.61 9.68
N ALA A 108 9.39 18.93 9.61
CA ALA A 108 8.38 19.88 10.04
C ALA A 108 7.27 19.96 8.98
N SER A 109 6.43 18.94 8.89
CA SER A 109 5.19 19.03 8.10
C SER A 109 4.00 19.12 9.05
N PHE A 110 3.26 20.21 8.96
CA PHE A 110 2.02 20.40 9.68
C PHE A 110 1.00 19.34 9.27
N ILE A 111 0.44 18.64 10.25
CA ILE A 111 -0.74 17.80 10.08
C ILE A 111 -1.95 18.75 10.01
N PRO A 112 -2.76 18.73 8.94
CA PRO A 112 -3.97 19.53 8.90
C PRO A 112 -4.95 19.05 9.97
N VAL A 113 -5.19 19.88 10.99
CA VAL A 113 -6.28 19.71 11.94
C VAL A 113 -7.53 20.32 11.31
N VAL A 114 -8.54 19.49 11.05
CA VAL A 114 -9.85 19.98 10.62
C VAL A 114 -10.51 20.66 11.83
N SER A 115 -10.48 21.99 11.89
CA SER A 115 -11.28 22.74 12.85
C SER A 115 -12.66 23.02 12.27
N GLU A 116 -13.67 22.33 12.77
CA GLU A 116 -15.08 22.64 12.51
C GLU A 116 -15.42 23.96 13.26
N ILE A 117 -15.60 25.05 12.52
CA ILE A 117 -16.17 26.29 13.08
C ILE A 117 -17.68 26.18 12.93
N ARG A 118 -18.38 26.03 14.05
CA ARG A 118 -19.84 26.19 14.10
C ARG A 118 -20.14 27.67 14.28
N LEU A 119 -20.86 28.25 13.31
CA LEU A 119 -21.46 29.58 13.39
C LEU A 119 -22.61 29.59 14.40
#